data_AF-A0A8J8JU22-F1
#
_entry.id   AF-A0A8J8JU22-F1
#
_cell.length_a   1.000
_cell.length_b   1.000
_cell.length_c   1.000
_cell.angle_alpha   90.00
_cell.angle_beta   90.00
_cell.angle_gamma   90.00
#
_symmetry.space_group_name_H-M   'P 1'
#
loop_
_entity.id
_entity.type
_entity.pdbx_description
1 polymer ?
#
loop_
_entity_poly.entity_id
_entity_poly.type
_entity_poly.pdbx_seq_one_letter_code
_entity_poly.pdbx_strand_id
1 'polypeptide(L)'
;MGFFKKLLGSGNNGGKMGDLLQQLTTDLSLDTNQANEIKVLFKSFKEQRAGIKSAGGERSQILAARQAMTEKMINLLSPQQQDIFKQNAGKYDSFLQQS
;
A
#
# COMPACT_ATOMS: atom_id res chain seq x y z
N MET A 1 0.68 -15.55 -21.23
CA MET A 1 -0.17 -15.34 -20.04
C MET A 1 -0.03 -13.90 -19.57
N GLY A 2 -0.82 -13.00 -20.15
CA GLY A 2 -0.62 -11.55 -20.14
C GLY A 2 -1.49 -10.76 -19.15
N PHE A 3 -1.58 -11.18 -17.89
CA PHE A 3 -2.37 -10.46 -16.87
C PHE A 3 -1.64 -9.22 -16.32
N PHE A 4 -0.31 -9.27 -16.17
CA PHE A 4 0.49 -8.14 -15.65
C PHE A 4 0.73 -7.01 -16.66
N LYS A 5 0.72 -7.31 -17.96
CA LYS A 5 0.99 -6.30 -19.01
C LYS A 5 -0.21 -5.37 -19.28
N LYS A 6 -1.41 -5.72 -18.83
CA LYS A 6 -2.65 -4.94 -19.04
C LYS A 6 -3.12 -4.13 -17.83
N LEU A 7 -2.50 -4.31 -16.66
CA LEU A 7 -2.76 -3.49 -15.47
C LEU A 7 -1.80 -2.28 -15.33
N LEU A 8 -0.70 -2.30 -16.08
CA LEU A 8 0.34 -1.25 -16.09
C LEU A 8 0.23 -0.32 -17.32
N GLY A 9 -0.74 -0.56 -18.20
CA GLY A 9 -0.98 0.23 -19.39
C GLY A 9 -2.32 0.94 -19.32
N SER A 10 -2.35 2.13 -18.70
CA SER A 10 -3.15 3.31 -19.08
C SER A 10 -3.37 4.25 -17.88
N GLY A 11 -2.93 5.50 -18.01
CA GLY A 11 -3.51 6.62 -17.27
C GLY A 11 -2.88 7.00 -15.93
N ASN A 12 -1.74 7.68 -15.98
CA ASN A 12 -1.54 8.98 -15.34
C ASN A 12 -2.21 9.26 -13.96
N ASN A 13 -1.96 8.44 -12.91
CA ASN A 13 -1.98 8.82 -11.46
C ASN A 13 -1.74 7.62 -10.48
N GLY A 14 -1.01 6.59 -10.92
CA GLY A 14 -0.82 5.33 -10.16
C GLY A 14 0.60 5.04 -9.66
N GLY A 15 1.60 5.84 -10.04
CA GLY A 15 3.02 5.49 -9.96
C GLY A 15 3.48 5.01 -8.58
N LYS A 16 3.40 5.87 -7.55
CA LYS A 16 4.00 5.57 -6.24
C LYS A 16 3.39 4.38 -5.49
N MET A 17 2.10 4.12 -5.68
CA MET A 17 1.42 3.00 -5.00
C MET A 17 1.65 1.68 -5.73
N GLY A 18 1.71 1.71 -7.07
CA GLY A 18 2.12 0.55 -7.85
C GLY A 18 3.56 0.16 -7.52
N ASP A 19 4.45 1.16 -7.43
CA ASP A 19 5.85 0.96 -7.07
C ASP A 19 6.01 0.38 -5.66
N LEU A 20 5.28 0.92 -4.67
CA LEU A 20 5.27 0.39 -3.30
C LEU A 20 4.79 -1.06 -3.25
N LEU A 21 3.67 -1.38 -3.92
CA LEU A 21 3.13 -2.73 -3.93
C LEU A 21 4.08 -3.71 -4.61
N GLN A 22 4.70 -3.31 -5.72
CA GLN A 22 5.69 -4.12 -6.42
C GLN A 22 6.95 -4.36 -5.57
N GLN A 23 7.39 -3.34 -4.84
CA GLN A 23 8.51 -3.46 -3.92
C GLN A 23 8.16 -4.39 -2.74
N LEU A 24 6.98 -4.23 -2.12
CA LEU A 24 6.52 -5.12 -1.06
C LEU A 24 6.37 -6.56 -1.54
N THR A 25 5.83 -6.79 -2.74
CA THR A 25 5.73 -8.13 -3.32
C THR A 25 7.10 -8.76 -3.53
N THR A 26 8.09 -7.98 -3.97
CA THR A 26 9.46 -8.45 -4.20
C THR A 26 10.18 -8.72 -2.89
N ASP A 27 10.18 -7.76 -1.96
CA ASP A 27 10.94 -7.81 -0.71
C ASP A 27 10.35 -8.82 0.29
N LEU A 28 9.02 -8.99 0.30
CA LEU A 28 8.32 -9.91 1.22
C LEU A 28 7.94 -11.24 0.56
N SER A 29 8.23 -11.41 -0.73
CA SER A 29 7.80 -12.57 -1.53
C SER A 29 6.31 -12.87 -1.31
N LEU A 30 5.48 -11.85 -1.44
CA LEU A 30 4.04 -11.96 -1.19
C LEU A 30 3.42 -12.96 -2.16
N ASP A 31 2.56 -13.83 -1.64
CA ASP A 31 1.75 -14.68 -2.50
C ASP A 31 0.66 -13.87 -3.24
N THR A 32 0.03 -14.49 -4.23
CA THR A 32 -1.00 -13.84 -5.05
C THR A 32 -2.19 -13.34 -4.22
N ASN A 33 -2.56 -14.05 -3.15
CA ASN A 33 -3.67 -13.67 -2.28
C ASN A 33 -3.27 -12.47 -1.40
N GLN A 34 -2.10 -12.53 -0.76
CA GLN A 34 -1.55 -11.42 0.03
C GLN A 34 -1.39 -10.15 -0.82
N ALA A 35 -0.84 -10.27 -2.03
CA ALA A 35 -0.68 -9.14 -2.94
C ALA A 35 -2.03 -8.53 -3.36
N ASN A 36 -3.05 -9.36 -3.59
CA ASN A 36 -4.40 -8.90 -3.91
C ASN A 36 -5.06 -8.18 -2.73
N GLU A 37 -4.95 -8.73 -1.51
CA GLU A 37 -5.48 -8.11 -0.29
C GLU A 37 -4.81 -6.76 -0.02
N ILE A 38 -3.48 -6.68 -0.14
CA ILE A 38 -2.75 -5.43 0.04
C ILE A 38 -3.15 -4.38 -1.02
N LYS A 39 -3.40 -4.81 -2.26
CA LYS A 39 -3.91 -3.92 -3.31
C LYS A 39 -5.32 -3.39 -2.99
N VAL A 40 -6.19 -4.22 -2.40
CA VAL A 40 -7.51 -3.79 -1.94
C VAL A 40 -7.39 -2.79 -0.80
N LEU A 41 -6.50 -3.03 0.17
CA LEU A 41 -6.22 -2.09 1.26
C LEU A 41 -5.75 -0.73 0.73
N PHE A 42 -4.84 -0.71 -0.26
CA PHE A 42 -4.38 0.54 -0.87
C PHE A 42 -5.47 1.28 -1.62
N LYS A 43 -6.34 0.56 -2.34
CA LYS A 43 -7.49 1.18 -3.02
C LYS A 43 -8.44 1.82 -2.01
N SER A 44 -8.76 1.09 -0.94
CA SER A 44 -9.62 1.58 0.14
C SER A 44 -9.02 2.81 0.84
N PHE A 45 -7.72 2.81 1.13
CA PHE A 45 -7.03 3.99 1.68
C PHE A 45 -7.09 5.19 0.73
N LYS A 46 -6.92 4.98 -0.58
CA LYS A 46 -7.01 6.06 -1.57
C LYS A 46 -8.41 6.68 -1.60
N GLU A 47 -9.45 5.85 -1.54
CA GLU A 47 -10.84 6.30 -1.45
C GLU A 47 -11.11 7.04 -0.14
N GLN A 48 -10.67 6.52 1.01
CA GLN A 48 -10.78 7.20 2.30
C GLN A 48 -10.05 8.54 2.31
N ARG A 49 -8.81 8.60 1.81
CA ARG A 49 -8.04 9.85 1.71
C ARG A 49 -8.75 10.86 0.81
N ALA A 50 -9.31 10.43 -0.31
CA ALA A 50 -10.09 11.30 -1.19
C ALA A 50 -11.34 11.82 -0.46
N GLY A 51 -12.08 10.96 0.24
CA GLY A 51 -13.24 11.34 1.03
C GLY A 51 -12.91 12.35 2.14
N ILE A 52 -11.84 12.10 2.91
CA ILE A 52 -11.34 13.00 3.95
C ILE A 52 -10.99 14.36 3.35
N LYS A 53 -10.24 14.40 2.24
CA LYS A 53 -9.88 15.66 1.59
C LYS A 53 -11.10 16.41 1.05
N SER A 54 -12.04 15.72 0.43
CA SER A 54 -13.28 16.32 -0.08
C SER A 54 -14.17 16.86 1.03
N ALA A 55 -14.12 16.29 2.23
CA ALA A 55 -14.83 16.77 3.41
C ALA A 55 -14.11 17.90 4.16
N GLY A 56 -12.97 18.39 3.65
CA GLY A 56 -12.14 19.39 4.35
C GLY A 56 -11.39 18.84 5.56
N GLY A 57 -11.25 17.51 5.65
CA GLY A 57 -10.63 16.83 6.78
C GLY A 57 -9.12 17.06 6.88
N GLU A 58 -8.62 16.96 8.11
CA GLU A 58 -7.25 17.31 8.44
C GLU A 58 -6.24 16.19 8.12
N ARG A 59 -4.96 16.57 8.05
CA ARG A 59 -3.84 15.64 7.85
C ARG A 59 -3.80 14.52 8.90
N SER A 60 -4.23 14.81 10.13
CA SER A 60 -4.33 13.83 11.24
C SER A 60 -5.26 12.65 10.89
N GLN A 61 -6.38 12.90 10.23
CA GLN A 61 -7.33 11.86 9.81
C GLN A 61 -6.73 10.97 8.70
N ILE A 62 -5.98 11.57 7.78
CA ILE A 62 -5.26 10.83 6.73
C ILE A 62 -4.17 9.95 7.36
N LEU A 63 -3.47 10.45 8.39
CA LEU A 63 -2.47 9.67 9.13
C LEU A 63 -3.11 8.49 9.87
N ALA A 64 -4.26 8.68 10.52
CA ALA A 64 -5.00 7.60 11.18
C ALA A 64 -5.46 6.53 10.16
N ALA A 65 -6.01 6.95 9.02
CA ALA A 65 -6.40 6.03 7.94
C ALA A 65 -5.20 5.24 7.39
N ARG A 66 -4.03 5.89 7.29
CA ARG A 66 -2.79 5.22 6.90
C ARG A 66 -2.31 4.21 7.94
N GLN A 67 -2.34 4.56 9.23
CA GLN A 67 -1.95 3.64 10.30
C GLN A 67 -2.83 2.39 10.28
N ALA A 68 -4.15 2.58 10.19
CA ALA A 68 -5.11 1.47 10.08
C ALA A 68 -4.85 0.57 8.87
N MET A 69 -4.51 1.16 7.71
CA MET A 69 -4.14 0.39 6.51
C MET A 69 -2.83 -0.39 6.73
N THR A 70 -1.83 0.22 7.35
CA THR A 70 -0.52 -0.40 7.60
C THR A 70 -0.63 -1.55 8.59
N GLU A 71 -1.41 -1.40 9.65
CA GLU A 71 -1.71 -2.47 10.60
C GLU A 71 -2.40 -3.67 9.94
N LYS A 72 -3.42 -3.40 9.10
CA LYS A 72 -4.09 -4.46 8.33
C LYS A 72 -3.13 -5.17 7.39
N MET A 73 -2.23 -4.43 6.74
CA MET A 73 -1.19 -5.01 5.89
C MET A 73 -0.24 -5.89 6.69
N ILE A 74 0.28 -5.43 7.83
CA ILE A 74 1.18 -6.22 8.69
C ILE A 74 0.49 -7.50 9.18
N ASN A 75 -0.80 -7.43 9.53
CA ASN A 75 -1.57 -8.59 9.97
C ASN A 75 -1.80 -9.64 8.86
N LEU A 76 -1.70 -9.26 7.58
CA LEU A 76 -1.74 -10.20 6.45
C LEU A 76 -0.40 -10.90 6.21
N LEU A 77 0.68 -10.38 6.76
CA LEU A 77 2.03 -10.93 6.62
C LEU A 77 2.28 -12.04 7.64
N SER A 78 3.04 -13.06 7.23
CA SER A 78 3.58 -14.06 8.13
C SER A 78 4.61 -13.45 9.09
N PRO A 79 4.93 -14.08 10.24
CA PRO A 79 5.91 -13.55 11.19
C PRO A 79 7.27 -13.23 10.54
N GLN A 80 7.74 -14.08 9.61
CA GLN A 80 8.97 -13.82 8.86
C GLN A 80 8.85 -12.59 7.95
N GLN A 81 7.74 -12.43 7.25
CA GLN A 81 7.49 -11.26 6.41
C GLN A 81 7.34 -9.98 7.25
N GLN A 82 6.75 -10.06 8.45
CA GLN A 82 6.66 -8.93 9.37
C GLN A 82 8.03 -8.45 9.82
N ASP A 83 8.96 -9.37 10.11
CA ASP A 83 10.33 -9.02 10.46
C ASP A 83 11.08 -8.36 9.30
N ILE A 84 10.94 -8.90 8.08
CA ILE A 84 11.52 -8.26 6.88
C ILE A 84 10.91 -6.88 6.64
N PHE A 85 9.60 -6.74 6.88
CA PHE A 85 8.90 -5.46 6.77
C PHE A 85 9.42 -4.45 7.79
N LYS A 86 9.61 -4.85 9.05
CA LYS A 86 10.19 -3.99 10.12
C LYS A 86 11.63 -3.62 9.83
N GLN A 87 12.46 -4.56 9.37
CA GLN A 87 13.85 -4.30 9.01
C GLN A 87 13.98 -3.33 7.83
N ASN A 88 13.03 -3.38 6.88
CA ASN A 88 12.96 -2.46 5.75
C ASN A 88 11.99 -1.30 5.97
N ALA A 89 11.50 -1.08 7.19
CA ALA A 89 10.46 -0.10 7.47
C ALA A 89 10.87 1.30 7.01
N GLY A 90 12.14 1.70 7.20
CA GLY A 90 12.63 3.00 6.72
C GLY A 90 12.59 3.18 5.19
N LYS A 91 12.70 2.09 4.42
CA LYS A 91 12.54 2.14 2.95
C LYS A 91 11.09 2.40 2.58
N TYR A 92 10.15 1.72 3.24
CA TYR A 92 8.72 1.89 3.00
C TYR A 92 8.19 3.20 3.60
N ASP A 93 8.79 3.68 4.67
CA ASP A 93 8.38 4.90 5.37
C ASP A 93 8.51 6.12 4.45
N SER A 94 9.46 6.14 3.52
CA SER A 94 9.58 7.19 2.50
C SER A 94 8.37 7.24 1.54
N PHE A 95 7.85 6.07 1.16
CA PHE A 95 6.65 5.93 0.34
C PHE A 95 5.37 6.21 1.13
N LEU A 96 5.41 5.93 2.44
CA LEU A 96 4.34 6.24 3.36
C LEU A 96 4.39 7.76 3.66
N GLN A 97 5.34 8.32 4.37
CA GLN A 97 5.37 9.73 4.80
C GLN A 97 5.16 10.81 3.72
N GLN A 98 5.59 10.62 2.46
CA GLN A 98 5.56 11.69 1.42
C GLN A 98 4.22 11.85 0.66
N SER A 99 3.10 11.35 1.16
CA SER A 99 1.79 11.51 0.49
C SER A 99 0.66 11.90 1.43
#